data_AF-A0A840UI32-F1
#
_entry.id   AF-A0A840UI32-F1
#
_cell.length_a   1.000
_cell.length_b   1.000
_cell.length_c   1.000
_cell.angle_alpha   90.00
_cell.angle_beta   90.00
_cell.angle_gamma   90.00
#
_symmetry.space_group_name_H-M   'P 1'
#
loop_
_entity.id
_entity.type
_entity.pdbx_description
1 polymer ?
#
loop_
_entity_poly.entity_id
_entity_poly.type
_entity_poly.pdbx_seq_one_letter_code
_entity_poly.pdbx_strand_id
1 'polypeptide(L)'
;MENKQYQNYIKILQGELLPAMGCTEPIAIAYAAAKAREVLENMPEKMLVRCSGNIIKNVKGVVVPNSGGQKGVAAAAVLGMVAGDAVRFFFPKGTNFHNVTQKELDDVLYLINSRPRKCLHWLSPIEFIKCCT
;
A
#
# COMPACT_ATOMS: atom_id res chain seq x y z
N MET A 1 -37.26 -23.17 14.00
CA MET A 1 -37.25 -22.39 12.73
C MET A 1 -36.16 -21.32 12.71
N GLU A 2 -35.81 -20.70 13.84
CA GLU A 2 -34.78 -19.64 13.93
C GLU A 2 -33.37 -20.05 13.47
N ASN A 3 -32.95 -21.30 13.69
CA ASN A 3 -31.57 -21.72 13.40
C ASN A 3 -31.25 -21.72 11.89
N LYS A 4 -32.20 -22.09 11.03
CA LYS A 4 -31.95 -22.18 9.57
C LYS A 4 -31.85 -20.80 8.91
N GLN A 5 -32.68 -19.85 9.35
CA GLN A 5 -32.58 -18.46 8.91
C GLN A 5 -31.32 -17.79 9.44
N TYR A 6 -30.98 -18.02 10.72
CA TYR A 6 -29.75 -17.51 11.32
C TYR A 6 -28.49 -18.00 10.58
N GLN A 7 -28.42 -19.30 10.25
CA GLN A 7 -27.32 -19.86 9.47
C GLN A 7 -27.25 -19.32 8.04
N ASN A 8 -28.40 -19.04 7.42
CA ASN A 8 -28.43 -18.39 6.11
C ASN A 8 -27.88 -16.96 6.18
N TYR A 9 -28.23 -16.19 7.21
CA TYR A 9 -27.68 -14.84 7.40
C TYR A 9 -26.17 -14.86 7.64
N ILE A 10 -25.66 -15.79 8.45
CA ILE A 10 -24.22 -15.96 8.67
C ILE A 10 -23.50 -16.30 7.34
N LYS A 11 -24.06 -17.21 6.53
CA LYS A 11 -23.48 -17.56 5.22
C LYS A 11 -23.42 -16.39 4.25
N ILE A 12 -24.48 -15.57 4.19
CA ILE A 12 -24.51 -14.36 3.36
C ILE A 12 -23.46 -13.37 3.87
N LEU A 13 -23.42 -13.11 5.18
CA LEU A 13 -22.44 -12.20 5.76
C LEU A 13 -21.00 -12.66 5.54
N GLN A 14 -20.70 -13.95 5.66
CA GLN A 14 -19.36 -14.48 5.39
C GLN A 14 -18.97 -14.41 3.90
N GLY A 15 -19.94 -14.50 2.99
CA GLY A 15 -19.71 -14.34 1.55
C GLY A 15 -19.53 -12.88 1.11
N GLU A 16 -20.21 -11.95 1.78
CA GLU A 16 -20.24 -10.52 1.42
C GLU A 16 -19.26 -9.66 2.24
N LEU A 17 -18.95 -10.04 3.48
CA LEU A 17 -18.00 -9.32 4.34
C LEU A 17 -16.56 -9.73 3.99
N LEU A 18 -15.95 -8.94 3.12
CA LEU A 18 -14.49 -8.92 3.03
C LEU A 18 -13.92 -8.25 4.30
N PRO A 19 -12.97 -8.88 5.01
CA PRO A 19 -12.25 -8.22 6.09
C PRO A 19 -11.60 -6.94 5.56
N ALA A 20 -12.12 -5.79 5.97
CA ALA A 20 -11.49 -4.53 5.66
C ALA A 20 -10.14 -4.52 6.39
N MET A 21 -9.03 -4.45 5.65
CA MET A 21 -7.70 -4.31 6.25
C MET A 21 -7.51 -2.97 7.01
N GLY A 22 -8.57 -2.16 7.09
CA GLY A 22 -8.57 -0.85 7.71
C GLY A 22 -7.60 0.10 7.01
N CYS A 23 -7.56 1.34 7.50
CA CYS A 23 -6.55 2.35 7.21
C CYS A 23 -6.50 2.99 5.80
N THR A 24 -7.66 3.48 5.33
CA THR A 24 -7.78 4.43 4.21
C THR A 24 -6.88 5.67 4.39
N GLU A 25 -6.88 6.29 5.56
CA GLU A 25 -6.15 7.52 5.83
C GLU A 25 -4.63 7.32 5.94
N PRO A 26 -4.12 6.31 6.68
CA PRO A 26 -2.68 5.97 6.65
C PRO A 26 -2.19 5.63 5.24
N ILE A 27 -2.97 4.88 4.45
CA ILE A 27 -2.62 4.57 3.05
C ILE A 27 -2.59 5.85 2.21
N ALA A 28 -3.53 6.77 2.40
CA ALA A 28 -3.55 8.04 1.67
C ALA A 28 -2.29 8.89 1.96
N ILE A 29 -1.86 8.95 3.22
CA ILE A 29 -0.62 9.63 3.63
C ILE A 29 0.60 8.94 3.03
N ALA A 30 0.68 7.61 3.14
CA ALA A 30 1.78 6.82 2.60
C ALA A 30 1.91 7.01 1.08
N TYR A 31 0.79 6.94 0.35
CA TYR A 31 0.76 7.15 -1.09
C TYR A 31 1.20 8.57 -1.48
N ALA A 32 0.74 9.60 -0.75
CA ALA A 32 1.15 10.97 -1.00
C ALA A 32 2.66 11.16 -0.79
N ALA A 33 3.22 10.55 0.26
CA ALA A 33 4.65 10.59 0.54
C ALA A 33 5.49 9.83 -0.49
N ALA A 34 5.01 8.66 -0.95
CA ALA A 34 5.61 7.91 -2.04
C ALA A 34 5.65 8.72 -3.34
N LYS A 35 4.51 9.34 -3.70
CA LYS A 35 4.41 10.16 -4.91
C LYS A 35 5.26 11.42 -4.82
N ALA A 36 5.36 12.04 -3.65
CA ALA A 36 6.23 13.19 -3.44
C ALA A 36 7.71 12.84 -3.66
N ARG A 37 8.18 11.68 -3.16
CA ARG A 37 9.54 11.19 -3.45
C ARG A 37 9.74 10.90 -4.94
N GLU A 38 8.76 10.29 -5.59
CA GLU A 38 8.82 10.01 -7.04
C GLU A 38 9.02 11.30 -7.84
N VAL A 39 8.23 12.34 -7.54
CA VAL A 39 8.33 13.66 -8.20
C VAL A 39 9.63 14.38 -7.85
N LEU A 40 10.15 14.20 -6.63
CA LEU A 40 11.43 14.77 -6.21
C LEU A 40 12.64 14.07 -6.84
N GLU A 41 12.47 12.84 -7.36
CA GLU A 41 13.51 11.97 -7.92
C GLU A 41 14.72 11.73 -6.99
N ASN A 42 14.55 12.01 -5.69
CA ASN A 42 15.57 11.86 -4.68
C ASN A 42 14.95 11.58 -3.31
N MET A 43 15.75 11.07 -2.37
CA MET A 43 15.33 10.90 -0.99
C MET A 43 15.39 12.26 -0.27
N PRO A 44 14.26 12.77 0.27
CA PRO A 44 14.28 14.05 0.98
C PRO A 44 14.93 13.91 2.36
N GLU A 45 15.68 14.94 2.78
CA GLU A 45 16.24 15.02 4.13
C GLU A 45 15.18 15.34 5.19
N LYS A 46 14.12 16.07 4.81
CA LYS A 46 13.03 16.50 5.68
C LYS A 46 11.70 16.41 4.96
N MET A 47 10.66 16.04 5.70
CA MET A 47 9.29 15.96 5.21
C MET A 47 8.34 16.64 6.20
N LEU A 48 7.52 17.58 5.71
CA LEU A 48 6.43 18.18 6.45
C LEU A 48 5.10 17.67 5.89
N VAL A 49 4.33 16.97 6.72
CA VAL A 49 3.03 16.43 6.33
C VAL A 49 1.92 17.31 6.89
N ARG A 50 1.16 17.98 6.02
CA ARG A 50 0.00 18.79 6.40
C ARG A 50 -1.28 18.05 6.02
N CYS A 51 -2.11 17.77 7.00
CA CYS A 51 -3.40 17.11 6.80
C CYS A 51 -4.50 17.84 7.56
N SER A 52 -5.76 17.60 7.19
CA SER A 52 -6.90 18.09 7.98
C SER A 52 -6.95 17.41 9.35
N GLY A 53 -7.63 18.05 10.31
CA GLY A 53 -7.86 17.46 11.64
C GLY A 53 -8.54 16.09 11.59
N ASN A 54 -9.35 15.83 10.55
CA ASN A 54 -10.01 14.54 10.33
C ASN A 54 -9.04 13.43 9.92
N ILE A 55 -8.08 13.71 9.05
CA ILE A 55 -7.02 12.75 8.73
C ILE A 55 -6.17 12.49 9.98
N ILE A 56 -5.78 13.54 10.68
CA ILE A 56 -4.92 13.41 11.87
C ILE A 56 -5.61 12.56 12.94
N LYS A 57 -6.89 12.83 13.26
CA LYS A 57 -7.62 12.09 14.30
C LYS A 57 -7.80 10.61 13.93
N ASN A 58 -8.10 10.31 12.67
CA ASN A 58 -8.36 8.94 12.22
C ASN A 58 -7.07 8.11 12.15
N VAL A 59 -5.91 8.74 11.92
CA VAL A 59 -4.62 8.05 11.78
C VAL A 59 -3.89 7.92 13.12
N LYS A 60 -4.07 8.86 14.05
CA LYS A 60 -3.28 8.98 15.28
C LYS A 60 -3.21 7.70 16.12
N GLY A 61 -4.31 6.95 16.21
CA GLY A 61 -4.39 5.72 17.00
C GLY A 61 -4.16 4.42 16.22
N VAL A 62 -4.03 4.49 14.90
CA VAL A 62 -4.01 3.32 14.04
C VAL A 62 -2.59 2.80 13.86
N VAL A 63 -2.41 1.49 14.08
CA VAL A 63 -1.18 0.79 13.70
C VAL A 63 -1.07 0.78 12.20
N VAL A 64 0.04 1.28 11.68
CA VAL A 64 0.33 1.22 10.25
C VAL A 64 0.74 -0.21 9.93
N PRO A 65 0.13 -0.88 8.93
CA PRO A 65 0.52 -2.23 8.55
C PRO A 65 2.02 -2.34 8.25
N ASN A 66 2.64 -3.46 8.62
CA ASN A 66 4.07 -3.73 8.40
C ASN A 66 5.03 -2.71 9.03
N SER A 67 4.58 -1.91 10.00
CA SER A 67 5.39 -0.89 10.67
C SER A 67 6.08 -1.35 11.96
N GLY A 68 5.98 -2.64 12.31
CA GLY A 68 6.46 -3.14 13.61
C GLY A 68 5.69 -2.59 14.82
N GLY A 69 4.44 -2.17 14.62
CA GLY A 69 3.57 -1.64 15.67
C GLY A 69 3.55 -0.12 15.79
N GLN A 70 4.28 0.61 14.93
CA GLN A 70 4.22 2.07 14.90
C GLN A 70 2.85 2.58 14.45
N LYS A 71 2.50 3.78 14.90
CA LYS A 71 1.19 4.38 14.70
C LYS A 71 1.31 5.82 14.20
N GLY A 72 0.24 6.30 13.59
CA GLY A 72 0.10 7.72 13.30
C GLY A 72 0.70 8.17 11.96
N VAL A 73 0.64 9.49 11.76
CA VAL A 73 0.91 10.15 10.47
C VAL A 73 2.37 9.98 10.05
N ALA A 74 3.29 10.12 11.00
CA ALA A 74 4.72 10.01 10.73
C ALA A 74 5.09 8.60 10.23
N ALA A 75 4.62 7.56 10.92
CA ALA A 75 4.85 6.17 10.52
C ALA A 75 4.32 5.90 9.10
N ALA A 76 3.09 6.34 8.81
CA ALA A 76 2.48 6.17 7.49
C ALA A 76 3.26 6.90 6.39
N ALA A 77 3.65 8.16 6.64
CA ALA A 77 4.36 8.97 5.66
C ALA A 77 5.76 8.44 5.38
N VAL A 78 6.52 8.07 6.42
CA VAL A 78 7.88 7.53 6.29
C VAL A 78 7.85 6.19 5.56
N LEU A 79 6.94 5.28 5.92
CA LEU A 79 6.81 4.00 5.23
C LEU A 79 6.44 4.17 3.76
N GLY A 80 5.49 5.06 3.45
CA GLY A 80 5.16 5.39 2.07
C GLY A 80 6.31 6.00 1.30
N MET A 81 7.05 6.93 1.91
CA MET A 81 8.22 7.56 1.28
C MET A 81 9.35 6.56 0.99
N VAL A 82 9.66 5.68 1.93
CA VAL A 82 10.78 4.73 1.81
C VAL A 82 10.40 3.52 0.95
N ALA A 83 9.24 2.92 1.21
CA ALA A 83 8.83 1.63 0.68
C ALA A 83 7.60 1.66 -0.23
N GLY A 84 6.95 2.82 -0.41
CA GLY A 84 5.78 2.94 -1.26
C GLY A 84 6.15 2.85 -2.74
N ASP A 85 5.67 1.81 -3.41
CA ASP A 85 5.64 1.75 -4.87
C ASP A 85 4.31 2.34 -5.34
N ALA A 86 4.37 3.26 -6.30
CA ALA A 86 3.18 3.81 -6.93
C ALA A 86 2.58 2.77 -7.88
N VAL A 87 2.10 1.63 -7.38
CA VAL A 87 1.43 0.55 -8.15
C VAL A 87 0.33 1.11 -9.07
N ARG A 88 -0.21 2.29 -8.71
CA ARG A 88 -1.10 3.10 -9.55
C ARG A 88 -0.52 3.61 -10.88
N PHE A 89 0.79 3.62 -11.04
CA PHE A 89 1.46 3.83 -12.32
C PHE A 89 1.09 2.74 -13.32
N PHE A 90 0.94 1.49 -12.85
CA PHE A 90 0.59 0.33 -13.66
C PHE A 90 -0.92 0.03 -13.67
N PHE A 91 -1.61 0.30 -12.55
CA PHE A 91 -3.07 0.14 -12.45
C PHE A 91 -3.74 1.48 -12.08
N PRO A 92 -4.18 2.27 -13.07
CA PRO A 92 -4.78 3.59 -12.84
C PRO A 92 -6.00 3.53 -11.91
N LYS A 93 -6.36 4.67 -11.33
CA LYS A 93 -7.60 4.80 -10.54
C LYS A 93 -8.81 4.33 -11.38
N GLY A 94 -9.65 3.48 -10.79
CA GLY A 94 -10.83 2.91 -11.46
C GLY A 94 -10.60 1.52 -12.06
N THR A 95 -9.37 1.02 -12.04
CA THR A 95 -9.09 -0.38 -12.39
C THR A 95 -9.77 -1.30 -11.38
N ASN A 96 -10.70 -2.12 -11.85
CA ASN A 96 -11.31 -3.17 -11.04
C ASN A 96 -10.34 -4.36 -11.00
N PHE A 97 -9.75 -4.62 -9.83
CA PHE A 97 -8.80 -5.72 -9.65
C PHE A 97 -9.39 -7.11 -9.89
N HIS A 98 -10.72 -7.28 -9.84
CA HIS A 98 -11.36 -8.55 -10.23
C HIS A 98 -11.21 -8.87 -11.71
N ASN A 99 -11.01 -7.84 -12.55
CA ASN A 99 -10.87 -8.01 -14.00
C ASN A 99 -9.40 -8.04 -14.43
N VAL A 100 -8.46 -7.83 -13.50
CA VAL A 100 -7.02 -7.92 -13.78
C VAL A 100 -6.66 -9.39 -13.87
N THR A 101 -6.15 -9.79 -15.03
CA THR A 101 -5.75 -11.16 -15.27
C THR A 101 -4.45 -11.49 -14.55
N GLN A 102 -4.23 -12.77 -14.25
CA GLN A 102 -2.97 -13.21 -13.65
C GLN A 102 -1.76 -12.82 -14.51
N LYS A 103 -1.91 -12.85 -15.84
CA LYS A 103 -0.87 -12.43 -16.79
C LYS A 103 -0.51 -10.95 -16.64
N GLU A 104 -1.49 -10.06 -16.56
CA GLU A 104 -1.24 -8.62 -16.35
C GLU A 104 -0.56 -8.36 -15.00
N LEU A 105 -0.94 -9.12 -13.97
CA LEU A 105 -0.28 -9.10 -12.67
C LEU A 105 1.19 -9.52 -12.76
N ASP A 106 1.47 -10.62 -13.46
CA ASP A 106 2.82 -11.15 -13.65
C ASP A 106 3.71 -10.18 -14.45
N ASP A 107 3.14 -9.54 -15.49
CA ASP A 107 3.83 -8.54 -16.30
C ASP A 107 4.18 -7.30 -15.46
N VAL A 108 3.25 -6.81 -14.64
CA VAL A 108 3.51 -5.66 -13.75
C VAL A 108 4.54 -6.01 -12.67
N LEU A 109 4.44 -7.20 -12.07
CA LEU A 109 5.42 -7.69 -11.11
C LEU A 109 6.81 -7.82 -11.74
N TYR A 110 6.88 -8.31 -12.98
CA TYR A 110 8.13 -8.36 -13.72
C TYR A 110 8.70 -6.96 -13.92
N LEU A 111 7.90 -5.99 -14.37
CA LEU A 111 8.33 -4.60 -14.57
C LEU A 111 8.81 -3.93 -13.28
N ILE A 112 8.15 -4.21 -12.15
CA ILE A 112 8.57 -3.71 -10.83
C ILE A 112 9.92 -4.30 -10.42
N ASN A 113 10.06 -5.63 -10.58
CA ASN A 113 11.23 -6.38 -10.10
C ASN A 113 12.45 -6.30 -11.04
N SER A 114 12.25 -5.94 -12.30
CA SER A 114 13.32 -5.80 -13.30
C SER A 114 13.81 -4.35 -13.45
N ARG A 115 13.15 -3.36 -12.81
CA ARG A 115 13.53 -1.96 -12.95
C ARG A 115 14.73 -1.60 -12.04
N PRO A 116 15.84 -1.09 -12.61
CA PRO A 116 16.99 -0.61 -11.85
C PRO A 116 16.62 0.50 -10.86
N ARG A 117 17.14 0.41 -9.63
CA ARG A 117 16.90 1.43 -8.60
C ARG A 117 18.21 2.07 -8.18
N LYS A 118 18.26 3.40 -8.20
CA LYS A 118 19.43 4.17 -7.74
C LYS A 118 19.85 3.83 -6.30
N CYS A 119 18.88 3.52 -5.44
CA CYS A 119 19.13 3.10 -4.05
C CYS A 119 19.66 1.66 -3.91
N LEU A 120 19.59 0.84 -4.96
CA LEU A 120 20.15 -0.52 -5.02
C LEU A 120 21.44 -0.53 -5.86
N HIS A 121 22.19 0.58 -5.89
CA HIS A 121 23.36 0.73 -6.75
C HIS A 121 23.09 0.45 -8.23
N TRP A 122 21.90 0.84 -8.72
CA TRP A 122 21.43 0.59 -10.08
C TRP A 122 21.18 -0.88 -10.42
N LEU A 123 21.11 -1.76 -9.42
CA LEU A 123 20.56 -3.10 -9.58
C LEU A 123 19.03 -3.03 -9.56
N SER A 124 18.40 -3.93 -10.31
CA SER A 124 16.97 -4.23 -10.14
C SER A 124 16.74 -5.07 -8.88
N PRO A 125 15.53 -5.06 -8.30
CA PRO A 125 15.20 -5.91 -7.16
C PRO A 125 15.54 -7.39 -7.38
N ILE A 126 15.31 -7.93 -8.58
CA ILE A 126 15.58 -9.35 -8.88
C ILE A 126 17.08 -9.65 -8.94
N GLU A 127 17.90 -8.71 -9.42
CA GLU A 127 19.36 -8.83 -9.45
C GLU A 127 19.93 -8.68 -8.04
N PHE A 128 19.43 -7.69 -7.29
CA PHE A 128 19.86 -7.45 -5.91
C PHE A 128 19.62 -8.66 -5.02
N ILE A 129 18.44 -9.28 -5.10
CA ILE A 129 18.12 -10.49 -4.33
C ILE A 129 19.06 -11.64 -4.70
N LYS A 130 19.34 -11.85 -6.00
CA LYS A 130 20.28 -12.89 -6.47
C LYS A 130 21.73 -12.65 -6.04
N CYS A 131 22.14 -11.40 -5.85
CA CYS A 131 23.47 -11.05 -5.35
C CYS A 131 23.61 -11.20 -3.82
N CYS A 132 22.49 -11.26 -3.09
CA CYS A 132 22.46 -11.38 -1.63
C CYS A 132 22.22 -12.82 -1.12
N THR A 133 22.03 -13.78 -2.04
CA THR A 133 21.93 -15.23 -1.78
C THR A 133 23.19 -15.93 -2.24
#